data_AF-A0A7G6XMP9-F1
#
_entry.id   AF-A0A7G6XMP9-F1
#
_cell.length_a   1.000
_cell.length_b   1.000
_cell.length_c   1.000
_cell.angle_alpha   90.00
_cell.angle_beta   90.00
_cell.angle_gamma   90.00
#
_symmetry.space_group_name_H-M   'P 1'
#
loop_
_entity.id
_entity.type
_entity.pdbx_description
1 polymer ?
#
loop_
_entity_poly.entity_id
_entity_poly.type
_entity_poly.pdbx_seq_one_letter_code
_entity_poly.pdbx_strand_id
1 'polypeptide(L)' 'MEKLQRLLAAQGLYRGKFHGKFDWRVEDALSDFQYEHGIDPQEWGVYGPLTRKALEG' A
#
# COMPACT_ATOMS: atom_id res chain seq x y z
N MET A 1 -8.95 -5.22 -0.36
CA MET A 1 -8.34 -4.56 0.81
C MET A 1 -7.47 -5.49 1.65
N GLU A 2 -7.91 -6.71 2.01
CA GLU A 2 -7.03 -7.65 2.72
C GLU A 2 -5.78 -8.03 1.89
N LYS A 3 -5.97 -8.23 0.58
CA LYS A 3 -4.87 -8.45 -0.38
C LYS A 3 -3.80 -7.35 -0.31
N LEU A 4 -4.21 -6.07 -0.27
CA LEU A 4 -3.29 -4.93 -0.16
C LEU A 4 -2.43 -5.03 1.09
N GLN A 5 -3.06 -5.28 2.25
CA GLN A 5 -2.34 -5.41 3.52
C GLN A 5 -1.33 -6.56 3.49
N ARG A 6 -1.67 -7.69 2.85
CA ARG A 6 -0.76 -8.84 2.68
C ARG A 6 0.42 -8.51 1.75
N LEU A 7 0.18 -7.77 0.66
CA LEU A 7 1.23 -7.33 -0.25
C LEU A 7 2.19 -6.35 0.44
N LEU A 8 1.66 -5.36 1.16
CA LEU A 8 2.48 -4.42 1.96
C LEU A 8 3.24 -5.14 3.07
N ALA A 9 2.65 -6.17 3.70
CA ALA A 9 3.34 -6.98 4.70
C ALA A 9 4.46 -7.83 4.09
N ALA A 10 4.29 -8.33 2.86
CA ALA A 10 5.33 -9.06 2.14
C ALA A 10 6.54 -8.17 1.79
N GLN A 11 6.33 -6.86 1.62
CA GLN A 11 7.38 -5.85 1.48
C GLN A 11 7.96 -5.41 2.84
N GLY A 12 7.42 -5.89 3.97
CA GLY A 12 7.85 -5.50 5.32
C GLY A 12 7.30 -4.15 5.81
N LEU A 13 6.43 -3.51 5.03
CA LEU A 13 5.87 -2.18 5.29
C LEU A 13 4.65 -2.23 6.22
N TYR A 14 3.88 -3.32 6.20
CA TYR A 14 2.70 -3.48 7.07
C TYR A 14 2.86 -4.61 8.09
N ARG A 15 2.71 -4.28 9.38
CA ARG A 15 2.83 -5.23 10.51
C ARG A 15 1.52 -5.41 11.31
N GLY A 16 0.44 -4.78 10.85
CA GLY A 16 -0.87 -4.84 11.51
C GLY A 16 -1.63 -6.14 11.21
N LYS A 17 -2.82 -6.27 11.81
CA LYS A 17 -3.72 -7.39 11.48
C LYS A 17 -4.30 -7.21 10.08
N PHE A 18 -4.56 -8.32 9.40
CA PHE A 18 -5.26 -8.34 8.11
C PHE A 18 -6.77 -8.29 8.34
N HIS A 19 -7.33 -7.09 8.48
CA HIS A 19 -8.77 -6.89 8.72
C HIS A 19 -9.52 -6.38 7.50
N GLY A 20 -8.84 -6.17 6.36
CA GLY A 20 -9.46 -5.78 5.10
C GLY A 20 -10.10 -4.40 5.10
N LYS A 21 -9.74 -3.52 6.04
CA LYS A 21 -10.15 -2.11 6.04
C LYS A 21 -8.96 -1.24 5.68
N PHE A 22 -9.23 -0.16 4.94
CA PHE A 22 -8.25 0.87 4.68
C PHE A 22 -8.30 1.86 5.83
N ASP A 23 -7.39 1.72 6.77
CA ASP A 23 -7.21 2.65 7.88
C ASP A 23 -5.89 3.40 7.74
N TRP A 24 -5.61 4.30 8.67
CA TRP A 24 -4.42 5.13 8.65
C TRP A 24 -3.11 4.33 8.61
N ARG A 25 -3.07 3.07 9.12
CA ARG A 25 -1.86 2.23 9.06
C ARG A 25 -1.67 1.63 7.66
N VAL A 26 -2.76 1.33 6.98
CA VAL A 26 -2.71 0.89 5.58
C VAL A 26 -2.30 2.06 4.69
N GLU A 27 -2.82 3.25 4.95
CA GLU A 27 -2.46 4.49 4.25
C GLU A 27 -0.97 4.81 4.41
N ASP A 28 -0.45 4.82 5.64
CA ASP A 28 0.96 5.07 5.96
C ASP A 28 1.90 4.09 5.25
N ALA A 29 1.64 2.78 5.39
CA ALA A 29 2.42 1.74 4.71
C ALA A 29 2.33 1.83 3.17
N LEU A 30 1.20 2.32 2.65
CA LEU A 30 1.02 2.53 1.21
C LEU A 30 1.82 3.73 0.71
N SER A 31 1.83 4.82 1.47
CA SER A 31 2.64 6.01 1.16
C SER A 31 4.14 5.69 1.17
N ASP A 32 4.62 4.90 2.14
CA ASP A 32 6.01 4.42 2.16
C ASP A 32 6.35 3.61 0.91
N PHE A 33 5.49 2.66 0.54
CA PHE A 33 5.64 1.88 -0.69
C PHE A 33 5.72 2.80 -1.92
N GLN A 34 4.81 3.77 -2.01
CA GLN A 34 4.73 4.68 -3.15
C GLN A 34 5.98 5.57 -3.27
N TYR A 35 6.49 6.02 -2.14
CA TYR A 35 7.75 6.76 -2.07
C TYR A 35 8.93 5.91 -2.52
N GLU A 36 9.09 4.69 -1.99
CA GLU A 36 10.19 3.78 -2.34
C GLU A 36 10.18 3.37 -3.82
N HIS A 37 8.99 3.26 -4.42
CA HIS A 37 8.81 2.87 -5.82
C HIS A 37 8.69 4.05 -6.80
N GLY A 38 8.83 5.29 -6.34
CA GLY A 38 8.78 6.48 -7.20
C GLY A 38 7.43 6.70 -7.88
N ILE A 39 6.34 6.31 -7.21
CA ILE A 39 4.97 6.53 -7.70
C ILE A 39 4.63 8.02 -7.58
N ASP A 40 3.87 8.54 -8.56
CA ASP A 40 3.46 9.95 -8.60
C ASP A 40 2.85 10.39 -7.26
N PRO A 41 3.33 11.50 -6.65
CA PRO A 41 2.80 12.04 -5.40
C PRO A 41 1.28 12.27 -5.39
N GLN A 42 0.67 12.50 -6.56
CA GLN A 42 -0.78 12.66 -6.69
C GLN A 42 -1.57 11.39 -6.36
N GLU A 43 -0.91 10.22 -6.43
CA GLU A 43 -1.52 8.92 -6.10
C GLU A 43 -1.16 8.46 -4.67
N TRP A 44 -0.47 9.29 -3.88
CA TRP A 44 -0.03 8.89 -2.54
C TRP A 44 -1.19 8.72 -1.56
N GLY A 45 -1.09 7.72 -0.68
CA GLY A 45 -2.12 7.41 0.32
C GLY A 45 -3.39 6.79 -0.26
N VAL A 46 -3.46 6.60 -1.58
CA VAL A 46 -4.59 5.96 -2.27
C VAL A 46 -4.17 4.74 -3.06
N TYR A 47 -5.01 3.71 -3.06
CA TYR A 47 -4.76 2.49 -3.83
C TYR A 47 -5.23 2.62 -5.29
N GLY A 48 -4.65 3.61 -5.99
CA GLY A 48 -4.94 3.95 -7.38
C GLY A 48 -4.29 3.01 -8.42
N PRO A 49 -4.54 3.23 -9.73
CA PRO A 49 -4.12 2.33 -10.80
C PRO A 49 -2.60 2.12 -10.88
N LEU A 50 -1.80 3.17 -10.67
CA LEU A 50 -0.33 3.06 -10.70
C LEU A 50 0.18 2.21 -9.54
N THR A 51 -0.34 2.48 -8.35
CA THR A 51 -0.06 1.72 -7.12
C THR A 51 -0.46 0.25 -7.24
N ARG A 52 -1.63 -0.02 -7.83
CA ARG A 52 -2.10 -1.39 -8.07
C ARG A 52 -1.18 -2.14 -9.02
N LYS A 53 -0.78 -1.51 -10.13
CA LYS A 53 0.15 -2.13 -11.09
C LYS A 53 1.48 -2.47 -10.43
N ALA A 54 2.03 -1.56 -9.62
CA ALA A 54 3.29 -1.78 -8.91
C ALA A 54 3.20 -2.89 -7.84
N LEU A 55 2.08 -3.00 -7.12
CA LEU A 55 1.89 -4.01 -6.07
C LEU A 55 1.46 -5.39 -6.60
N GLU A 56 0.75 -5.45 -7.72
CA GLU A 56 0.13 -6.69 -8.19
C GLU A 56 0.89 -7.36 -9.35
N GLY A 57 1.73 -6.63 -10.10
CA GLY A 57 2.48 -7.17 -11.25
C GLY A 57 1.64 -7.32 -12.52
#